data_AF-A0A380DXU5-F1
#
_entry.id   AF-A0A380DXU5-F1
#
_cell.length_a   1.000
_cell.length_b   1.000
_cell.length_c   1.000
_cell.angle_alpha   90.00
_cell.angle_beta   90.00
_cell.angle_gamma   90.00
#
_symmetry.space_group_name_H-M   'P 1'
#
loop_
_entity.id
_entity.type
_entity.pdbx_description
1 polymer ?
#
loop_
_entity_poly.entity_id
_entity_poly.type
_entity_poly.pdbx_seq_one_letter_code
_entity_poly.pdbx_strand_id
1 'polypeptide(L)' 'MTEDHVKDYTTDINGTTITNKYTPGETSATVTKNWDDNNNQDGKRLTEIKVELYQDGKATGKNGNLK' A
#
# COMPACT_ATOMS: atom_id res chain seq x y z
N MET A 1 -3.07 -3.36 -9.66
CA MET A 1 -4.27 -2.50 -9.80
C MET A 1 -4.35 -1.67 -8.55
N THR A 2 -4.53 -0.36 -8.71
CA THR A 2 -4.72 0.59 -7.62
C THR A 2 -5.80 1.57 -8.06
N GLU A 3 -6.44 2.21 -7.11
CA GLU A 3 -7.40 3.29 -7.37
C GLU A 3 -6.79 4.61 -6.88
N ASP A 4 -7.04 5.69 -7.62
CA ASP A 4 -6.74 7.04 -7.12
C ASP A 4 -7.66 7.37 -5.94
N HIS A 5 -7.19 8.23 -5.04
CA HIS A 5 -7.94 8.56 -3.82
C HIS A 5 -9.32 9.17 -4.14
N VAL A 6 -10.37 8.58 -3.55
CA VAL A 6 -11.75 9.11 -3.58
C VAL A 6 -12.08 9.69 -2.21
N LYS A 7 -12.40 10.99 -2.19
CA LYS A 7 -12.74 11.71 -0.95
C LYS A 7 -13.96 11.08 -0.27
N ASP A 8 -13.88 10.91 1.05
CA ASP A 8 -14.94 10.35 1.91
C ASP A 8 -15.28 8.87 1.63
N TYR A 9 -14.36 8.13 0.98
CA TYR A 9 -14.48 6.70 0.74
C TYR A 9 -13.23 5.95 1.18
N THR A 10 -13.46 4.71 1.65
CA THR A 10 -12.44 3.70 1.91
C THR A 10 -12.51 2.62 0.83
N THR A 11 -11.38 2.36 0.18
CA THR A 11 -11.24 1.39 -0.90
C THR A 11 -10.80 0.02 -0.37
N ASP A 12 -11.44 -1.04 -0.84
CA ASP A 12 -10.99 -2.44 -0.71
C ASP A 12 -10.78 -3.04 -2.11
N ILE A 13 -9.61 -3.65 -2.34
CA ILE A 13 -9.24 -4.22 -3.65
C ILE A 13 -9.06 -5.74 -3.49
N ASN A 14 -9.92 -6.51 -4.15
CA ASN A 14 -9.87 -7.97 -4.19
C ASN A 14 -9.73 -8.46 -5.63
N GLY A 15 -8.51 -8.81 -6.03
CA GLY A 15 -8.18 -9.19 -7.40
C GLY A 15 -8.39 -8.02 -8.37
N THR A 16 -9.39 -8.13 -9.23
CA THR A 16 -9.82 -7.07 -10.17
C THR A 16 -11.08 -6.33 -9.71
N THR A 17 -11.63 -6.67 -8.55
CA THR A 17 -12.83 -6.03 -7.99
C THR A 17 -12.41 -4.94 -7.02
N ILE A 18 -12.94 -3.73 -7.23
CA ILE A 18 -12.73 -2.57 -6.36
C ILE A 18 -14.07 -2.25 -5.66
N THR A 19 -14.06 -2.23 -4.33
CA THR A 19 -15.23 -1.88 -3.51
C THR A 19 -14.97 -0.59 -2.76
N ASN A 20 -15.79 0.43 -3.00
CA ASN A 20 -15.74 1.71 -2.30
C ASN A 20 -16.86 1.80 -1.25
N LYS A 21 -16.47 1.96 0.01
CA LYS A 21 -17.41 2.16 1.13
C LYS A 21 -17.38 3.63 1.56
N TYR A 22 -18.55 4.27 1.58
CA TYR A 22 -18.67 5.66 2.04
C TYR A 22 -18.35 5.75 3.54
N THR A 23 -17.37 6.58 3.88
CA THR A 23 -16.77 6.76 5.20
C THR A 23 -16.40 8.25 5.38
N PRO A 24 -17.36 9.10 5.76
CA PRO A 24 -17.16 10.54 5.86
C PRO A 24 -15.94 10.91 6.73
N GLY A 25 -15.00 11.67 6.18
CA GLY A 25 -13.80 12.11 6.89
C GLY A 25 -12.69 11.06 7.02
N GLU A 26 -12.86 9.84 6.50
CA GLU A 26 -11.84 8.79 6.49
C GLU A 26 -11.50 8.36 5.05
N THR A 27 -10.33 7.71 4.89
CA THR A 27 -9.93 7.11 3.62
C THR A 27 -8.89 6.01 3.82
N SER A 28 -8.48 5.36 2.72
CA SER A 28 -7.44 4.32 2.65
C SER A 28 -6.14 4.82 1.99
N ALA A 29 -5.03 4.19 2.36
CA ALA A 29 -3.74 4.35 1.69
C ALA A 29 -3.25 2.98 1.21
N THR A 30 -2.88 2.89 -0.07
CA THR A 30 -2.35 1.67 -0.69
C THR A 30 -0.89 1.87 -1.06
N VAL A 31 -0.04 0.89 -0.73
CA VAL A 31 1.38 0.90 -1.05
C VAL A 31 1.73 -0.36 -1.84
N THR A 32 2.61 -0.22 -2.83
CA THR A 32 3.14 -1.34 -3.61
C THR A 32 4.66 -1.22 -3.68
N LYS A 33 5.38 -2.33 -3.51
CA LYS A 33 6.82 -2.37 -3.74
C LYS A 33 7.08 -2.89 -5.14
N ASN A 34 7.78 -2.07 -5.94
CA ASN A 34 8.37 -2.51 -7.20
C ASN A 34 9.87 -2.80 -6.99
N TRP A 35 10.35 -3.95 -7.47
CA TRP A 35 11.76 -4.31 -7.47
C TRP A 35 12.31 -4.21 -8.89
N ASP A 36 13.18 -3.23 -9.14
CA ASP A 36 13.90 -3.07 -10.40
C ASP A 36 15.33 -3.60 -10.23
N ASP A 37 15.49 -4.92 -10.33
CA ASP A 37 16.72 -5.65 -10.01
C ASP A 37 17.00 -6.81 -10.99
N ASN A 38 16.52 -6.68 -12.24
CA ASN A 38 16.65 -7.68 -13.30
C ASN A 38 16.18 -9.08 -12.90
N ASN A 39 14.94 -9.19 -12.40
CA ASN A 39 14.39 -10.46 -11.89
C ASN A 39 15.27 -11.11 -10.81
N ASN A 40 15.81 -10.29 -9.90
CA ASN A 40 16.71 -10.73 -8.84
C ASN A 40 17.96 -11.48 -9.38
N GLN A 41 18.57 -10.96 -10.47
CA GLN A 41 19.72 -11.60 -11.14
C GLN A 41 20.88 -11.93 -10.19
N ASP A 42 21.15 -11.02 -9.26
CA ASP A 42 22.21 -11.15 -8.26
C ASP A 42 21.81 -11.98 -7.03
N GLY A 43 20.54 -12.39 -6.91
CA GLY A 43 20.04 -13.12 -5.74
C GLY A 43 19.99 -12.31 -4.45
N LYS A 44 20.11 -10.97 -4.51
CA LYS A 44 20.18 -10.08 -3.34
C LYS A 44 18.82 -9.58 -2.84
N ARG A 45 17.73 -9.83 -3.57
CA ARG A 45 16.39 -9.38 -3.19
C ARG A 45 16.01 -10.03 -1.85
N LEU A 46 15.63 -9.19 -0.90
CA LEU A 46 15.08 -9.64 0.38
C LEU A 46 13.73 -10.32 0.15
N THR A 47 13.43 -11.31 0.98
CA THR A 47 12.13 -12.03 0.93
C THR A 47 10.96 -11.16 1.37
N GLU A 48 11.23 -10.13 2.18
CA GLU A 48 10.25 -9.16 2.65
C GLU A 48 10.94 -7.84 3.04
N ILE A 49 10.15 -6.77 3.04
CA ILE A 49 10.51 -5.47 3.63
C ILE A 49 9.40 -5.02 4.56
N LYS A 50 9.76 -4.28 5.61
CA LYS A 50 8.80 -3.65 6.52
C LYS A 50 8.65 -2.17 6.16
N VAL A 51 7.42 -1.69 6.12
CA VAL A 51 7.07 -0.28 5.86
C VAL A 51 6.15 0.23 6.97
N GLU A 52 6.16 1.55 7.18
CA GLU A 52 5.31 2.23 8.15
C GLU A 52 4.64 3.45 7.51
N LEU A 53 3.35 3.66 7.80
CA LEU A 53 2.62 4.85 7.35
C LEU A 53 2.98 6.05 8.25
N TYR A 54 3.23 7.20 7.63
CA TYR A 54 3.47 8.46 8.31
C TYR A 54 2.33 9.43 8.04
N GLN A 55 1.97 10.22 9.06
CA GLN A 55 0.99 11.29 8.96
C GLN A 55 1.65 12.59 9.42
N ASP A 56 1.69 13.60 8.55
CA ASP A 56 2.30 14.90 8.83
C ASP A 56 3.74 14.80 9.36
N GLY A 57 4.52 13.88 8.79
CA GLY A 57 5.90 13.62 9.17
C GLY A 57 6.07 12.82 10.47
N LYS A 58 4.99 12.39 11.12
CA LYS A 58 5.03 11.55 12.33
C LYS A 58 4.65 10.10 12.03
N ALA A 59 5.38 9.18 12.64
CA ALA A 59 5.11 7.76 12.61
C ALA A 59 3.70 7.47 13.17
N THR A 60 2.90 6.68 12.46
CA THR A 60 1.54 6.30 12.91
C THR A 60 1.52 5.00 13.70
N GLY A 61 2.61 4.23 13.72
CA GLY A 61 2.66 2.87 14.25
C GLY A 61 2.01 1.82 13.35
N LYS A 62 1.38 2.22 12.24
CA LYS A 62 0.77 1.31 11.27
C LYS A 62 1.86 0.72 10.37
N ASN A 63 2.24 -0.51 10.70
CA ASN A 63 3.28 -1.26 10.00
C ASN A 63 2.68 -2.28 9.03
N GLY A 64 3.38 -2.55 7.93
CA GLY A 64 3.07 -3.62 7.00
C GLY A 64 4.32 -4.29 6.44
N ASN A 65 4.19 -5.56 6.05
CA ASN A 65 5.24 -6.28 5.32
C ASN A 65 4.87 -6.35 3.84
N LEU A 66 5.81 -6.03 2.97
CA LEU A 66 5.69 -6.14 1.51
C LEU A 66 6.69 -7.17 0.99
N LYS A 67 6.32 -7.87 -0.07
CA LYS A 67 7.18 -8.83 -0.79
C LYS A 67 7.50 -8.28 -2.17
#